data_AF-A0A6I9Y3Q5-F1
#
_entry.id   AF-A0A6I9Y3Q5-F1
#
_cell.length_a   1.000
_cell.length_b   1.000
_cell.length_c   1.000
_cell.angle_alpha   90.00
_cell.angle_beta   90.00
_cell.angle_gamma   90.00
#
_symmetry.space_group_name_H-M   'P 1'
#
loop_
_entity.id
_entity.type
_entity.pdbx_description
1 polymer ?
#
loop_
_entity_poly.entity_id
_entity_poly.type
_entity_poly.pdbx_seq_one_letter_code
_entity_poly.pdbx_strand_id
1 'polypeptide(L)'
;MVQWLAGEQKCKNLKPDLNSETAVILGHGNVALDIARILLSPLEILRKTDITEESFSALASSKVRRVYLIGRRGPLQVAFTIKELREMINLPSVRPFLDPADFRDLGDAIKDIPRPKKRLMELMTKTALEEPPEEVGGRWASASREWRLKFLRSPVEVLPTMDGKRARAIQLAVNRLEVRSQTFSGPSALLTFALSLIYPFKVGNNLHTDIFLAIN
;
A
#
# COMPACT_ATOMS: atom_id res chain seq x y z
N MET A 1 -13.06 7.13 -0.47
CA MET A 1 -12.63 6.85 -1.86
C MET A 1 -13.39 5.70 -2.50
N VAL A 2 -13.45 4.52 -1.88
CA VAL A 2 -14.26 3.39 -2.41
C VAL A 2 -15.71 3.81 -2.71
N GLN A 3 -16.34 4.50 -1.76
CA GLN A 3 -17.70 5.03 -1.91
C GLN A 3 -17.84 6.05 -3.06
N TRP A 4 -16.80 6.84 -3.33
CA TRP A 4 -16.79 7.77 -4.46
C TRP A 4 -16.68 7.02 -5.80
N LEU A 5 -15.80 6.01 -5.87
CA LEU A 5 -15.65 5.16 -7.05
C LEU A 5 -16.96 4.44 -7.42
N ALA A 6 -17.70 4.00 -6.39
CA ALA A 6 -19.02 3.38 -6.51
C ALA A 6 -20.17 4.40 -6.79
N GLY A 7 -19.88 5.69 -6.86
CA GLY A 7 -20.87 6.72 -7.19
C GLY A 7 -21.83 7.11 -6.06
N GLU A 8 -21.49 6.81 -4.80
CA GLU A 8 -22.34 7.17 -3.67
C GLU A 8 -22.60 8.68 -3.61
N GLN A 9 -23.87 9.06 -3.52
CA GLN A 9 -24.32 10.47 -3.55
C GLN A 9 -23.62 11.33 -2.49
N LYS A 10 -23.39 10.77 -1.30
CA LYS A 10 -22.72 11.45 -0.18
C LYS A 10 -21.25 11.80 -0.48
N CYS A 11 -20.63 11.10 -1.43
CA CYS A 11 -19.23 11.25 -1.77
C CYS A 11 -18.98 11.92 -3.13
N LYS A 12 -20.02 12.33 -3.88
CA LYS A 12 -19.87 12.97 -5.21
C LYS A 12 -18.99 14.23 -5.18
N ASN A 13 -19.00 14.97 -4.08
CA ASN A 13 -18.18 16.18 -3.93
C ASN A 13 -16.72 15.92 -3.53
N LEU A 14 -16.32 14.65 -3.31
CA LEU A 14 -14.95 14.32 -2.87
C LEU A 14 -13.90 14.66 -3.93
N LYS A 15 -14.25 14.61 -5.22
CA LYS A 15 -13.44 14.96 -6.41
C LYS A 15 -11.92 14.95 -6.13
N PRO A 16 -11.33 13.76 -5.92
CA PRO A 16 -9.92 13.68 -5.58
C PRO A 16 -9.07 14.28 -6.72
N ASP A 17 -8.14 15.17 -6.38
CA ASP A 17 -7.15 15.67 -7.34
C ASP A 17 -6.22 14.50 -7.68
N LEU A 18 -6.24 14.01 -8.92
CA LEU A 18 -5.39 12.90 -9.40
C LEU A 18 -4.21 13.37 -10.26
N ASN A 19 -3.84 14.65 -10.20
CA ASN A 19 -2.79 15.26 -11.02
C ASN A 19 -1.37 15.04 -10.48
N SER A 20 -1.22 14.19 -9.45
CA SER A 20 0.06 13.87 -8.82
C SER A 20 0.58 12.53 -9.30
N GLU A 21 1.90 12.37 -9.42
CA GLU A 21 2.49 11.09 -9.85
C GLU A 21 2.48 10.03 -8.76
N THR A 22 2.49 10.44 -7.48
CA THR A 22 2.50 9.52 -6.34
C THR A 22 1.25 9.69 -5.50
N ALA A 23 0.68 8.55 -5.09
CA ALA A 23 -0.38 8.48 -4.09
C ALA A 23 0.09 7.65 -2.88
N VAL A 24 -0.33 8.06 -1.70
CA VAL A 24 -0.04 7.37 -0.43
C VAL A 24 -1.33 6.88 0.19
N ILE A 25 -1.38 5.58 0.49
CA ILE A 25 -2.48 4.91 1.17
C ILE A 25 -1.97 4.42 2.52
N LEU A 26 -2.68 4.78 3.58
CA LEU A 26 -2.38 4.34 4.93
C LEU A 26 -3.13 3.04 5.21
N GLY A 27 -2.38 1.97 5.47
CA GLY A 27 -2.91 0.65 5.81
C GLY A 27 -2.44 -0.46 4.88
N HIS A 28 -2.45 -1.68 5.42
CA HIS A 28 -2.15 -2.93 4.72
C HIS A 28 -3.35 -3.89 4.78
N GLY A 29 -4.54 -3.40 4.43
CA GLY A 29 -5.77 -4.20 4.33
C GLY A 29 -6.22 -4.40 2.88
N ASN A 30 -7.24 -5.24 2.65
CA ASN A 30 -7.79 -5.46 1.30
C ASN A 30 -8.25 -4.16 0.64
N VAL A 31 -8.95 -3.30 1.38
CA VAL A 31 -9.42 -1.99 0.88
C VAL A 31 -8.28 -1.12 0.35
N ALA A 32 -7.12 -1.18 1.01
CA ALA A 32 -5.94 -0.43 0.57
C ALA A 32 -5.40 -0.96 -0.76
N LEU A 33 -5.40 -2.29 -0.95
CA LEU A 33 -5.06 -2.92 -2.23
C LEU A 33 -6.09 -2.62 -3.31
N ASP A 34 -7.39 -2.62 -3.01
CA ASP A 34 -8.43 -2.31 -3.99
C ASP A 34 -8.30 -0.86 -4.50
N ILE A 35 -8.06 0.10 -3.62
CA ILE A 35 -7.82 1.49 -4.02
C ILE A 35 -6.54 1.60 -4.86
N ALA A 36 -5.46 0.92 -4.45
CA ALA A 36 -4.22 0.90 -5.23
C ALA A 36 -4.44 0.29 -6.62
N ARG A 37 -5.22 -0.80 -6.71
CA ARG A 37 -5.56 -1.48 -7.96
C ARG A 37 -6.32 -0.54 -8.88
N ILE A 38 -7.33 0.17 -8.37
CA ILE A 38 -8.12 1.10 -9.18
C ILE A 38 -7.27 2.27 -9.67
N LEU A 39 -6.42 2.84 -8.82
CA LEU A 39 -5.52 3.94 -9.19
C LEU A 39 -4.48 3.54 -10.26
N LEU A 40 -4.04 2.28 -10.25
CA LEU A 40 -2.96 1.81 -11.11
C LEU A 40 -3.44 0.99 -12.32
N SER A 41 -4.69 0.55 -12.36
CA SER A 41 -5.21 -0.28 -13.44
C SER A 41 -5.17 0.43 -14.80
N PRO A 42 -4.87 -0.30 -15.88
CA PRO A 42 -5.14 0.17 -17.24
C PRO A 42 -6.62 0.53 -17.44
N LEU A 43 -6.88 1.56 -18.24
CA LEU A 43 -8.23 2.08 -18.47
C LEU A 43 -9.14 1.05 -19.17
N GLU A 44 -8.55 0.18 -19.98
CA GLU A 44 -9.23 -0.90 -20.70
C GLU A 44 -9.81 -1.95 -19.77
N ILE A 45 -9.16 -2.16 -18.60
CA ILE A 45 -9.66 -3.04 -17.55
C ILE A 45 -10.77 -2.33 -16.77
N LEU A 46 -10.55 -1.08 -16.37
CA LEU A 46 -11.51 -0.30 -15.60
C LEU A 46 -12.83 -0.07 -16.35
N ARG A 47 -12.79 0.12 -17.68
CA ARG A 47 -13.98 0.29 -18.51
C ARG A 47 -14.95 -0.92 -18.46
N LYS A 48 -14.45 -2.10 -18.09
CA LYS A 48 -15.25 -3.34 -17.97
C LYS A 48 -15.84 -3.54 -16.56
N THR A 49 -15.58 -2.61 -15.65
CA THR A 49 -16.09 -2.64 -14.27
C THR A 49 -17.33 -1.77 -14.11
N ASP A 50 -17.96 -1.82 -12.94
CA ASP A 50 -19.12 -1.01 -12.54
C ASP A 50 -18.76 0.42 -12.08
N ILE A 51 -17.55 0.89 -12.41
CA ILE A 51 -17.11 2.24 -12.09
C ILE A 51 -17.97 3.30 -12.81
N THR A 52 -18.30 4.38 -12.11
CA THR A 52 -19.04 5.50 -12.70
C THR A 52 -18.25 6.21 -13.80
N GLU A 53 -18.95 6.79 -14.78
CA GLU A 53 -18.34 7.58 -15.86
C GLU A 53 -17.53 8.78 -15.33
N GLU A 54 -18.01 9.41 -14.25
CA GLU A 54 -17.29 10.51 -13.57
C GLU A 54 -15.95 10.02 -12.99
N SER A 55 -15.96 8.89 -12.28
CA SER A 55 -14.75 8.30 -11.71
C SER A 55 -13.80 7.78 -12.79
N PHE A 56 -14.35 7.19 -13.85
CA PHE A 56 -13.58 6.74 -15.01
C PHE A 56 -12.86 7.92 -15.70
N SER A 57 -13.57 9.04 -15.92
CA SER A 57 -13.00 10.25 -16.52
C SER A 57 -11.89 10.86 -15.66
N ALA A 58 -12.07 10.87 -14.33
CA ALA A 58 -11.03 11.30 -13.40
C ALA A 58 -9.81 10.38 -13.42
N LEU A 59 -10.00 9.06 -13.49
CA LEU A 59 -8.90 8.09 -13.62
C LEU A 59 -8.21 8.17 -14.98
N ALA A 60 -8.94 8.47 -16.05
CA ALA A 60 -8.39 8.65 -17.39
C ALA A 60 -7.45 9.86 -17.49
N SER A 61 -7.72 10.90 -16.71
CA SER A 61 -6.86 12.09 -16.58
C SER A 61 -5.79 11.98 -15.49
N SER A 62 -5.74 10.85 -14.77
CA SER A 62 -4.82 10.64 -13.64
C SER A 62 -3.35 10.56 -14.09
N LYS A 63 -2.50 11.30 -13.37
CA LYS A 63 -1.04 11.23 -13.47
C LYS A 63 -0.42 10.21 -12.52
N VAL A 64 -1.21 9.56 -11.67
CA VAL A 64 -0.68 8.59 -10.71
C VAL A 64 0.04 7.47 -11.46
N ARG A 65 1.29 7.26 -11.09
CA ARG A 65 2.16 6.16 -11.57
C ARG A 65 2.70 5.32 -10.41
N ARG A 66 2.74 5.87 -9.20
CA ARG A 66 3.27 5.21 -8.01
C ARG A 66 2.28 5.23 -6.86
N VAL A 67 2.03 4.08 -6.25
CA VAL A 67 1.25 4.00 -5.00
C VAL A 67 2.10 3.44 -3.87
N TYR A 68 2.18 4.15 -2.75
CA TYR A 68 2.74 3.62 -1.51
C TYR A 68 1.63 3.14 -0.57
N LEU A 69 1.72 1.90 -0.12
CA LEU A 69 0.90 1.37 0.96
C LEU A 69 1.74 1.35 2.24
N ILE A 70 1.38 2.21 3.19
CA ILE A 70 2.16 2.45 4.42
C ILE A 70 1.49 1.75 5.59
N GLY A 71 2.19 0.83 6.24
CA GLY A 71 1.74 0.13 7.43
C GLY A 71 2.60 0.46 8.65
N ARG A 72 1.93 0.64 9.79
CA ARG A 72 2.60 0.88 11.09
C ARG A 72 3.27 -0.35 11.69
N ARG A 73 2.97 -1.55 11.21
CA ARG A 73 3.52 -2.83 11.69
C ARG A 73 4.35 -3.50 10.59
N GLY A 74 4.93 -4.67 10.90
CA GLY A 74 5.75 -5.45 9.98
C GLY A 74 4.92 -6.34 9.04
N PRO A 75 5.60 -7.05 8.13
CA PRO A 75 4.96 -7.94 7.15
C PRO A 75 4.05 -9.00 7.76
N LEU A 76 4.39 -9.53 8.94
CA LEU A 76 3.58 -10.52 9.65
C LEU A 76 2.23 -9.98 10.15
N GLN A 77 2.00 -8.66 10.11
CA GLN A 77 0.78 -8.03 10.60
C GLN A 77 -0.07 -7.40 9.48
N VAL A 78 0.22 -7.71 8.22
CA VAL A 78 -0.67 -7.35 7.11
C VAL A 78 -2.05 -7.98 7.31
N ALA A 79 -3.09 -7.25 6.91
CA ALA A 79 -4.47 -7.66 7.01
C ALA A 79 -5.08 -8.02 5.64
N PHE A 80 -4.38 -7.74 4.54
CA PHE A 80 -4.81 -8.19 3.22
C PHE A 80 -4.66 -9.70 3.06
N THR A 81 -5.48 -10.29 2.20
CA THR A 81 -5.46 -11.73 1.90
C THR A 81 -4.52 -12.06 0.76
N ILE A 82 -4.17 -13.35 0.62
CA ILE A 82 -3.35 -13.84 -0.48
C ILE A 82 -4.01 -13.65 -1.85
N LYS A 83 -5.34 -13.70 -1.93
CA LYS A 83 -6.09 -13.48 -3.17
C LYS A 83 -5.85 -12.05 -3.66
N GLU A 84 -6.12 -11.06 -2.80
CA GLU A 84 -5.99 -9.65 -3.15
C GLU A 84 -4.54 -9.27 -3.48
N LEU A 85 -3.57 -9.82 -2.74
CA LEU A 85 -2.15 -9.64 -3.05
C LEU A 85 -1.78 -10.21 -4.42
N ARG A 86 -2.27 -11.41 -4.75
CA ARG A 86 -1.99 -12.06 -6.04
C ARG A 86 -2.56 -11.25 -7.20
N GLU A 87 -3.77 -10.71 -7.06
CA GLU A 87 -4.36 -9.80 -8.05
C GLU A 87 -3.49 -8.56 -8.24
N MET A 88 -2.99 -7.97 -7.14
CA MET A 88 -2.12 -6.79 -7.20
C MET A 88 -0.75 -7.06 -7.85
N ILE A 89 -0.12 -8.21 -7.55
CA ILE A 89 1.16 -8.61 -8.15
C ILE A 89 1.02 -8.85 -9.66
N ASN A 90 -0.13 -9.37 -10.10
CA ASN A 90 -0.38 -9.71 -11.50
C ASN A 90 -1.08 -8.58 -12.28
N LEU A 91 -1.22 -7.40 -11.69
CA LEU A 91 -1.89 -6.27 -12.33
C LEU A 91 -1.11 -5.85 -13.60
N PRO A 92 -1.74 -5.83 -14.79
CA PRO A 92 -1.04 -5.56 -16.04
C PRO A 92 -0.39 -4.17 -16.07
N SER A 93 0.83 -4.10 -16.61
CA SER A 93 1.63 -2.87 -16.73
C SER A 93 2.00 -2.22 -15.38
N VAL A 94 1.88 -2.97 -14.28
CA VAL A 94 2.24 -2.52 -12.93
C VAL A 94 3.25 -3.48 -12.30
N ARG A 95 4.33 -2.95 -11.73
CA ARG A 95 5.32 -3.76 -10.99
C ARG A 95 5.18 -3.61 -9.46
N PRO A 96 5.34 -4.70 -8.70
CA PRO A 96 5.49 -4.64 -7.25
C PRO A 96 6.90 -4.19 -6.87
N PHE A 97 7.02 -3.45 -5.77
CA PHE A 97 8.30 -3.13 -5.14
C PHE A 97 8.20 -3.39 -3.64
N LEU A 98 8.84 -4.49 -3.21
CA LEU A 98 8.93 -4.93 -1.82
C LEU A 98 10.40 -4.83 -1.42
N ASP A 99 10.69 -4.17 -0.31
CA ASP A 99 12.07 -3.97 0.15
C ASP A 99 12.63 -5.29 0.71
N PRO A 100 13.71 -5.87 0.14
CA PRO A 100 14.29 -7.12 0.65
C PRO A 100 14.64 -7.06 2.14
N ALA A 101 14.98 -5.88 2.67
CA ALA A 101 15.29 -5.69 4.09
C ALA A 101 14.10 -6.04 5.01
N ASP A 102 12.86 -5.89 4.55
CA ASP A 102 11.68 -6.19 5.35
C ASP A 102 11.42 -7.71 5.47
N PHE A 103 12.07 -8.57 4.67
CA PHE A 103 11.76 -10.01 4.56
C PHE A 103 12.91 -10.96 4.95
N ARG A 104 14.15 -10.48 5.06
CA ARG A 104 15.35 -11.33 5.27
C ARG A 104 15.35 -12.19 6.54
N ASP A 105 14.69 -11.74 7.61
CA ASP A 105 14.73 -12.40 8.93
C ASP A 105 13.39 -13.04 9.34
N LEU A 106 12.49 -13.30 8.38
CA LEU A 106 11.15 -13.83 8.69
C LEU A 106 11.11 -15.36 8.78
N GLY A 107 12.18 -16.08 8.42
CA GLY A 107 12.19 -17.53 8.23
C GLY A 107 11.71 -18.34 9.45
N ASP A 108 12.18 -18.01 10.65
CA ASP A 108 11.73 -18.69 11.87
C ASP A 108 10.32 -18.27 12.29
N ALA A 109 9.98 -17.00 12.08
CA ALA A 109 8.68 -16.44 12.46
C ALA A 109 7.50 -16.96 11.62
N ILE A 110 7.77 -17.58 10.46
CA ILE A 110 6.74 -18.17 9.58
C ILE A 110 6.59 -19.70 9.74
N LYS A 111 7.40 -20.37 10.57
CA LYS A 111 7.33 -21.83 10.73
C LYS A 111 5.99 -22.27 11.31
N ASP A 112 5.53 -21.58 12.36
CA ASP A 112 4.39 -21.99 13.18
C ASP A 112 3.11 -21.18 12.93
N ILE A 113 3.06 -20.36 11.88
CA ILE A 113 1.86 -19.59 11.55
C ILE A 113 0.83 -20.42 10.76
N PRO A 114 -0.48 -20.12 10.88
CA PRO A 114 -1.52 -20.84 10.14
C PRO A 114 -1.27 -20.85 8.63
N ARG A 115 -1.58 -21.98 7.98
CA ARG A 115 -1.33 -22.22 6.54
C ARG A 115 -1.77 -21.06 5.60
N PRO A 116 -2.93 -20.40 5.78
CA PRO A 116 -3.30 -19.27 4.94
C PRO A 116 -2.32 -18.09 5.05
N LYS A 117 -1.90 -17.79 6.28
CA LYS A 117 -0.94 -16.72 6.55
C LYS A 117 0.47 -17.10 6.07
N LYS A 118 0.86 -18.37 6.23
CA LYS A 118 2.13 -18.88 5.71
C LYS A 118 2.26 -18.69 4.21
N ARG A 119 1.26 -19.10 3.43
CA ARG A 119 1.24 -18.92 1.96
C ARG A 119 1.30 -17.45 1.53
N LEU A 120 0.64 -16.56 2.30
CA LEU A 120 0.71 -15.13 2.06
C LEU A 120 2.14 -14.60 2.28
N MET A 121 2.79 -15.02 3.36
CA MET A 121 4.16 -14.65 3.68
C MET A 121 5.16 -15.20 2.66
N GLU A 122 5.01 -16.46 2.25
CA GLU A 122 5.81 -17.08 1.20
C GLU A 122 5.68 -16.30 -0.12
N LEU A 123 4.47 -15.91 -0.51
CA LEU A 123 4.26 -15.11 -1.72
C LEU A 123 4.96 -13.75 -1.65
N MET A 124 4.81 -13.00 -0.55
CA MET A 124 5.50 -11.71 -0.39
C MET A 124 7.02 -11.87 -0.37
N THR A 125 7.53 -12.88 0.34
CA THR A 125 8.98 -13.15 0.44
C THR A 125 9.55 -13.50 -0.91
N LYS A 126 8.89 -14.39 -1.66
CA LYS A 126 9.25 -14.72 -3.04
C LYS A 126 9.28 -13.49 -3.93
N THR A 127 8.24 -12.66 -3.89
CA THR A 127 8.18 -11.41 -4.68
C THR A 127 9.26 -10.40 -4.30
N ALA A 128 9.72 -10.39 -3.05
CA ALA A 128 10.74 -9.46 -2.58
C ALA A 128 12.17 -9.93 -2.83
N LEU A 129 12.43 -11.24 -2.74
CA LEU A 129 13.79 -11.80 -2.66
C LEU A 129 14.21 -12.61 -3.89
N GLU A 130 13.26 -13.19 -4.62
CA GLU A 130 13.56 -14.04 -5.78
C GLU A 130 13.42 -13.24 -7.08
N GLU A 131 14.26 -13.57 -8.06
CA GLU A 131 14.06 -13.09 -9.41
C GLU A 131 12.77 -13.71 -10.00
N PRO A 132 11.89 -12.90 -10.60
CA PRO A 132 10.68 -13.41 -11.23
C PRO A 132 11.05 -14.27 -12.46
N PRO A 133 10.22 -15.26 -12.83
CA PRO A 133 10.37 -15.95 -14.11
C PRO A 133 10.42 -14.97 -15.28
N GLU A 134 11.16 -15.29 -16.35
CA GLU A 134 11.46 -14.37 -17.47
C GLU A 134 10.22 -13.62 -18.00
N GLU A 135 9.10 -14.31 -18.20
CA GLU A 135 7.84 -13.69 -18.64
C GLU A 135 7.34 -12.62 -17.66
N VAL A 136 7.38 -12.92 -16.36
CA VAL A 136 6.96 -12.01 -15.30
C VAL A 136 7.97 -10.86 -15.17
N GLY A 137 9.27 -11.16 -15.24
CA GLY A 137 10.35 -10.18 -15.21
C GLY A 137 10.26 -9.19 -16.37
N GLY A 138 10.01 -9.66 -17.59
CA GLY A 138 9.79 -8.81 -18.76
C GLY A 138 8.58 -7.89 -18.60
N ARG A 139 7.48 -8.39 -18.03
CA ARG A 139 6.31 -7.56 -17.70
C ARG A 139 6.62 -6.49 -16.65
N TRP A 140 7.39 -6.82 -15.62
CA TRP A 140 7.78 -5.84 -14.59
C TRP A 140 8.81 -4.82 -15.09
N ALA A 141 9.72 -5.23 -15.97
CA ALA A 141 10.71 -4.34 -16.58
C ALA A 141 10.09 -3.31 -17.53
N SER A 142 9.01 -3.70 -18.22
CA SER A 142 8.23 -2.83 -19.12
C SER A 142 7.09 -2.08 -18.43
N ALA A 143 6.89 -2.27 -17.12
CA ALA A 143 5.81 -1.63 -16.38
C ALA A 143 6.01 -0.10 -16.28
N SER A 144 4.98 0.66 -16.64
CA SER A 144 4.97 2.13 -16.54
C SER A 144 4.49 2.65 -15.18
N ARG A 145 4.01 1.74 -14.33
CA ARG A 145 3.43 2.02 -13.01
C ARG A 145 3.97 1.05 -11.97
N GLU A 146 3.96 1.46 -10.70
CA GLU A 146 4.45 0.63 -9.61
C GLU A 146 3.68 0.84 -8.30
N TRP A 147 3.72 -0.16 -7.43
CA TRP A 147 3.25 -0.04 -6.06
C TRP A 147 4.29 -0.55 -5.07
N ARG A 148 4.29 0.04 -3.88
CA ARG A 148 5.31 -0.17 -2.84
C ARG A 148 4.65 -0.50 -1.52
N LEU A 149 5.17 -1.52 -0.83
CA LEU A 149 4.89 -1.73 0.59
C LEU A 149 5.96 -1.01 1.40
N LYS A 150 5.52 -0.24 2.39
CA LYS A 150 6.41 0.28 3.45
C LYS A 150 5.85 -0.12 4.79
N PHE A 151 6.68 -0.83 5.55
CA PHE A 151 6.37 -1.31 6.87
C PHE A 151 6.96 -0.40 7.94
N LEU A 152 6.51 -0.58 9.17
CA LEU A 152 7.05 0.11 10.34
C LEU A 152 7.08 1.64 10.17
N ARG A 153 5.99 2.21 9.63
CA ARG A 153 5.82 3.65 9.47
C ARG A 153 4.46 4.11 9.99
N SER A 154 4.46 5.09 10.88
CA SER A 154 3.25 5.76 11.36
C SER A 154 3.14 7.16 10.76
N PRO A 155 1.96 7.61 10.30
CA PRO A 155 1.77 8.99 9.88
C PRO A 155 1.92 9.93 11.08
N VAL A 156 2.64 11.04 10.89
CA VAL A 156 2.84 12.09 11.89
C VAL A 156 2.09 13.35 11.47
N GLU A 157 2.38 13.84 10.27
CA GLU A 157 1.84 15.11 9.78
C GLU A 157 1.73 15.10 8.25
N VAL A 158 0.66 15.69 7.72
CA VAL A 158 0.54 15.99 6.29
C VAL A 158 1.03 17.40 6.05
N LEU A 159 2.12 17.52 5.30
CA LEU A 159 2.76 18.79 4.99
C LEU A 159 2.07 19.45 3.79
N PRO A 160 1.62 20.70 3.91
CA PRO A 160 0.95 21.39 2.82
C PRO A 160 1.92 21.87 1.72
N THR A 161 1.34 22.24 0.57
CA THR A 161 1.96 23.09 -0.46
C THR A 161 2.16 24.50 0.08
N MET A 162 3.01 25.31 -0.59
CA MET A 162 3.28 26.70 -0.17
C MET A 162 2.02 27.56 -0.10
N ASP A 163 1.02 27.30 -0.94
CA ASP A 163 -0.27 27.99 -0.94
C ASP A 163 -1.26 27.47 0.12
N GLY A 164 -0.91 26.43 0.89
CA GLY A 164 -1.75 25.83 1.93
C GLY A 164 -2.96 25.05 1.42
N LYS A 165 -3.18 24.98 0.09
CA LYS A 165 -4.43 24.44 -0.48
C LYS A 165 -4.40 22.94 -0.70
N ARG A 166 -3.22 22.37 -0.85
CA ARG A 166 -3.04 20.95 -1.19
C ARG A 166 -2.00 20.34 -0.25
N ALA A 167 -2.07 19.03 -0.13
CA ALA A 167 -1.03 18.29 0.54
C ALA A 167 0.16 18.07 -0.42
N ARG A 168 1.37 18.19 0.10
CA ARG A 168 2.62 18.05 -0.67
C ARG A 168 3.38 16.79 -0.27
N ALA A 169 3.40 16.47 1.02
CA ALA A 169 4.17 15.35 1.56
C ALA A 169 3.51 14.85 2.85
N ILE A 170 3.88 13.64 3.28
CA ILE A 170 3.57 13.13 4.61
C ILE A 170 4.85 12.85 5.37
N GLN A 171 4.91 13.32 6.60
CA GLN A 171 5.94 12.96 7.55
C GLN A 171 5.56 11.64 8.22
N LEU A 172 6.49 10.69 8.19
CA LEU A 172 6.31 9.37 8.79
C LEU A 172 7.31 9.17 9.94
N ALA A 173 6.84 8.66 11.07
CA ALA A 173 7.69 8.15 12.14
C ALA A 173 8.13 6.72 11.81
N VAL A 174 9.34 6.35 12.24
CA VAL A 174 9.87 5.00 12.09
C VAL A 174 9.47 4.19 13.31
N ASN A 175 8.90 3.01 13.08
CA ASN A 175 8.48 2.14 14.16
C ASN A 175 9.47 1.00 14.40
N ARG A 176 9.48 0.49 15.63
CA ARG A 176 10.06 -0.81 15.96
C ARG A 176 8.99 -1.68 16.61
N LEU A 177 9.00 -2.98 16.30
CA LEU A 177 8.14 -3.95 16.97
C LEU A 177 8.76 -4.34 18.32
N GLU A 178 8.00 -4.16 19.39
CA GLU A 178 8.32 -4.69 20.71
C GLU A 178 7.43 -5.90 21.01
N VAL A 179 8.04 -6.98 21.47
CA VAL A 179 7.30 -8.12 22.04
C VAL A 179 7.20 -7.88 23.54
N ARG A 180 5.99 -7.66 24.05
CA ARG A 180 5.75 -7.64 25.50
C ARG A 180 5.10 -8.96 25.90
N SER A 181 5.77 -9.73 26.74
CA SER A 181 5.16 -10.85 27.46
C SER A 181 4.22 -10.29 28.52
N GLN A 182 2.92 -10.23 28.24
CA GLN A 182 1.93 -10.08 29.30
C GLN A 182 1.59 -11.49 29.80
N THR A 183 1.97 -11.78 31.05
CA THR A 183 1.52 -12.95 31.80
C THR A 183 0.01 -12.81 32.05
N PHE A 184 -0.81 -13.27 31.11
CA PHE A 184 -2.20 -13.61 31.40
C PHE A 184 -2.24 -15.04 31.94
N SER A 185 -3.03 -15.27 32.99
CA SER A 185 -3.36 -16.60 33.52
C SER A 185 -4.28 -17.36 32.54
N GLY A 186 -3.74 -17.70 31.37
CA GLY A 186 -4.37 -18.35 30.22
C GLY A 186 -3.33 -18.54 29.10
N PRO A 187 -3.64 -19.24 27.99
CA PRO A 187 -2.64 -19.54 26.95
C PRO A 187 -1.97 -18.25 26.48
N SER A 188 -0.64 -18.17 26.67
CA SER A 188 0.15 -16.96 26.50
C SER A 188 0.11 -16.47 25.06
N ALA A 189 -0.68 -15.43 24.78
CA ALA A 189 -0.63 -14.72 23.52
C ALA A 189 0.47 -13.65 23.60
N LEU A 190 1.54 -13.81 22.81
CA LEU A 190 2.53 -12.74 22.63
C LEU A 190 1.88 -11.60 21.84
N LEU A 191 1.70 -10.45 22.48
CA LEU A 191 1.24 -9.22 21.83
C LEU A 191 2.46 -8.41 21.37
N THR A 192 2.51 -8.12 20.07
CA THR A 192 3.52 -7.25 19.46
C THR A 192 2.96 -5.84 19.30
N PHE A 193 3.61 -4.84 19.90
CA PHE A 193 3.27 -3.43 19.77
C PHE A 193 4.31 -2.70 18.91
N ALA A 194 3.90 -1.62 18.23
CA ALA A 194 4.81 -0.77 17.47
C ALA A 194 5.07 0.52 18.27
N LEU A 195 6.33 0.80 18.61
CA LEU A 195 6.75 2.07 19.19
C LEU A 195 7.32 2.97 18.09
N SER A 196 6.87 4.22 18.03
CA SER A 196 7.31 5.20 17.03
C SER A 196 8.47 6.04 17.57
N LEU A 197 9.60 6.07 16.84
CA LEU A 197 10.64 7.07 16.98
C LEU A 197 10.47 8.09 15.84
N ILE A 198 10.38 9.37 16.19
CA ILE A 198 10.22 10.45 15.20
C ILE A 198 11.59 10.74 14.60
N TYR A 199 11.82 10.20 13.41
CA TYR A 199 12.87 10.65 12.50
C TYR A 199 12.20 11.44 11.37
N PRO A 200 12.81 12.53 10.86
CA PRO A 200 12.29 13.20 9.68
C PRO A 200 12.46 12.29 8.46
N PHE A 201 11.45 11.48 8.14
CA PHE A 201 11.36 10.74 6.89
C PHE A 201 10.28 11.40 6.03
N LYS A 202 10.72 12.12 4.99
CA LYS A 202 9.83 12.69 3.96
C LYS A 202 9.65 11.68 2.83
N VAL A 203 8.41 11.32 2.55
CA VAL A 203 8.05 10.76 1.25
C VAL A 203 7.83 11.94 0.31
N GLY A 204 8.67 12.08 -0.72
CA GLY A 204 8.55 13.11 -1.75
C GLY A 204 9.90 13.76 -2.08
N ASN A 205 10.38 13.55 -3.32
CA ASN A 205 11.47 14.35 -3.88
C ASN A 205 10.88 15.70 -4.32
N ASN A 206 11.64 16.78 -4.13
CA ASN A 206 11.26 18.14 -4.50
C ASN A 206 10.77 18.19 -5.96
N LEU A 207 9.47 18.39 -6.20
CA LEU A 207 8.83 19.20 -7.27
C LEU A 207 7.40 18.78 -7.67
N HIS A 208 6.83 17.70 -7.15
CA HIS A 208 5.44 17.34 -7.48
C HIS A 208 4.59 17.05 -6.24
N THR A 209 3.36 17.57 -6.26
CA THR A 209 2.29 17.34 -5.28
C THR A 209 2.07 15.82 -5.11
N ASP A 210 1.78 15.35 -3.90
CA ASP A 210 1.48 13.95 -3.59
C ASP A 210 0.04 13.86 -3.04
N ILE A 211 -0.73 12.84 -3.45
CA ILE A 211 -2.12 12.66 -3.00
C ILE A 211 -2.14 11.76 -1.77
N PHE A 212 -2.82 12.21 -0.71
CA PHE A 212 -3.00 11.44 0.52
C PHE A 212 -4.43 10.92 0.62
N LEU A 213 -4.55 9.61 0.72
CA LEU A 213 -5.79 8.93 1.01
C LEU A 213 -5.64 8.26 2.36
N ALA A 214 -6.03 8.99 3.40
CA ALA A 214 -6.20 8.43 4.73
C ALA A 214 -7.51 7.63 4.75
N ILE A 215 -7.42 6.31 4.92
CA ILE A 215 -8.55 5.45 5.22
C ILE A 215 -8.55 5.30 6.74
N ASN A 216 -9.50 5.95 7.41
CA ASN A 216 -9.84 5.68 8.80
C ASN A 216 -11.09 4.80 8.84
#